data_AF-A0AA39MKT8-F1
#
_entry.id   AF-A0AA39MKT8-F1
#
_cell.length_a   1.000
_cell.length_b   1.000
_cell.length_c   1.000
_cell.angle_alpha   90.00
_cell.angle_beta   90.00
_cell.angle_gamma   90.00
#
_symmetry.space_group_name_H-M   'P 1'
#
loop_
_entity.id
_entity.type
_entity.pdbx_description
1 polymer ?
#
loop_
_entity_poly.entity_id
_entity_poly.type
_entity_poly.pdbx_seq_one_letter_code
_entity_poly.pdbx_strand_id
1 'polypeptide(L)'
;TFLPPNMPSAEANPEIIENYLQDEIAAGQMGEGLSVEKAHVFFGGHFCTAPMGVVFDQQKPRIIHNLSAQDPEGSSTNSWLDAKDWPTCWYTA
;
A
#
# COMPACT_ATOMS: atom_id res chain seq x y z
N THR A 1 -11.06 -11.35 1.59
CA THR A 1 -10.49 -10.37 0.64
C THR A 1 -10.95 -9.02 1.08
N PHE A 2 -10.02 -8.08 1.25
CA PHE A 2 -10.34 -6.73 1.73
C PHE A 2 -9.75 -5.70 0.78
N LEU A 3 -10.63 -4.90 0.18
CA LEU A 3 -10.28 -3.89 -0.84
C LEU A 3 -10.81 -2.52 -0.38
N PRO A 4 -10.18 -1.89 0.63
CA PRO A 4 -10.63 -0.59 1.09
C PRO A 4 -10.46 0.47 -0.01
N PRO A 5 -11.35 1.47 -0.08
CA PRO A 5 -11.17 2.60 -0.98
C PRO A 5 -9.92 3.40 -0.59
N ASN A 6 -9.32 4.06 -1.58
CA ASN A 6 -8.21 4.98 -1.35
C ASN A 6 -8.64 6.13 -0.42
N MET A 7 -7.66 6.81 0.18
CA MET A 7 -7.93 7.97 1.01
C MET A 7 -8.54 9.10 0.17
N PRO A 8 -9.37 9.98 0.76
CA PRO A 8 -9.93 11.14 0.05
C PRO A 8 -8.87 12.03 -0.62
N SER A 9 -7.65 12.10 -0.08
CA SER A 9 -6.57 12.86 -0.69
C SER A 9 -6.04 12.25 -1.99
N ALA A 10 -6.07 10.93 -2.15
CA ALA A 10 -5.74 10.28 -3.42
C ALA A 10 -6.86 10.45 -4.45
N GLU A 11 -8.12 10.33 -4.02
CA GLU A 11 -9.27 10.56 -4.91
C GLU A 11 -9.33 12.01 -5.43
N ALA A 12 -8.93 12.97 -4.60
CA ALA A 12 -8.89 14.38 -4.97
C ALA A 12 -7.69 14.75 -5.89
N ASN A 13 -6.68 13.89 -6.00
CA ASN A 13 -5.44 14.18 -6.76
C ASN A 13 -5.02 12.95 -7.61
N PRO A 14 -5.88 12.49 -8.53
CA PRO A 14 -5.63 11.26 -9.31
C PRO A 14 -4.38 11.36 -10.19
N GLU A 15 -4.04 12.55 -10.69
CA GLU A 15 -2.87 12.77 -11.53
C GLU A 15 -1.55 12.59 -10.78
N ILE A 16 -1.49 12.95 -9.50
CA ILE A 16 -0.29 12.76 -8.68
C ILE A 16 -0.07 11.25 -8.46
N ILE A 17 -1.15 10.50 -8.21
CA ILE A 17 -1.12 9.05 -8.03
C ILE A 17 -0.71 8.36 -9.33
N GLU A 18 -1.31 8.72 -10.46
CA GLU A 18 -1.02 8.12 -11.76
C GLU A 18 0.43 8.34 -12.18
N ASN A 19 0.94 9.56 -12.06
CA ASN A 19 2.35 9.86 -12.38
C ASN A 19 3.30 9.06 -11.48
N TYR A 20 3.00 8.97 -10.18
CA TYR A 20 3.79 8.16 -9.24
C TYR A 20 3.82 6.68 -9.65
N LEU A 21 2.67 6.10 -9.98
CA LEU A 21 2.59 4.69 -10.39
C LEU A 21 3.34 4.45 -11.70
N GLN A 22 3.24 5.36 -12.67
CA GLN A 22 3.98 5.27 -13.93
C GLN A 22 5.49 5.32 -13.71
N ASP A 23 5.96 6.23 -12.85
CA ASP A 23 7.38 6.35 -12.50
C ASP A 23 7.90 5.06 -11.84
N GLU A 24 7.15 4.50 -10.88
CA GLU A 24 7.52 3.25 -10.17
C GLU A 24 7.51 2.02 -11.09
N ILE A 25 6.56 1.95 -12.03
CA ILE A 25 6.50 0.90 -13.06
C ILE A 25 7.69 1.05 -14.03
N ALA A 26 7.98 2.26 -14.49
CA ALA A 26 9.10 2.53 -15.38
C ALA A 26 10.45 2.23 -14.72
N ALA A 27 10.55 2.44 -13.41
CA ALA A 27 11.72 2.08 -12.60
C ALA A 27 11.83 0.56 -12.31
N GLY A 28 10.80 -0.24 -12.64
CA GLY A 28 10.73 -1.66 -12.32
C GLY A 28 10.55 -1.96 -10.83
N GLN A 29 10.10 -0.96 -10.06
CA GLN A 29 9.84 -1.07 -8.62
C GLN A 29 8.44 -1.61 -8.32
N MET A 30 7.48 -1.36 -9.22
CA MET A 30 6.12 -1.90 -9.18
C MET A 30 5.75 -2.59 -10.50
N GLY A 31 4.79 -3.52 -10.44
CA GLY A 31 4.17 -4.12 -11.63
C GLY A 31 2.91 -3.36 -12.05
N GLU A 32 2.38 -3.67 -13.24
CA GLU A 32 1.18 -3.03 -13.84
C GLU A 32 -0.16 -3.28 -13.10
N GLY A 33 -0.10 -3.90 -11.92
CA GLY A 33 -1.28 -4.32 -11.17
C GLY A 33 -1.91 -5.61 -11.70
N LEU A 34 -2.82 -6.17 -10.91
CA LEU A 34 -3.58 -7.38 -11.24
C LEU A 34 -5.08 -7.07 -11.17
N SER A 35 -5.87 -7.70 -12.05
CA SER A 35 -7.31 -7.77 -11.81
C SER A 35 -7.59 -8.58 -10.54
N VAL A 36 -8.75 -8.39 -9.92
CA VAL A 36 -9.12 -9.07 -8.68
C VAL A 36 -9.09 -10.60 -8.85
N GLU A 37 -9.53 -11.12 -10.00
CA GLU A 37 -9.52 -12.54 -10.31
C GLU A 37 -8.08 -13.07 -10.45
N LYS A 38 -7.22 -12.32 -11.15
CA LYS A 38 -5.80 -12.68 -11.28
C LYS A 38 -5.08 -12.63 -9.93
N ALA A 39 -5.38 -11.65 -9.10
CA ALA A 39 -4.82 -11.54 -7.76
C ALA A 39 -5.23 -12.73 -6.89
N HIS A 40 -6.49 -13.15 -6.95
CA HIS A 40 -6.96 -14.36 -6.27
C HIS A 40 -6.19 -15.62 -6.67
N VAL A 41 -5.95 -15.80 -7.98
CA VAL A 41 -5.16 -16.92 -8.50
C VAL A 41 -3.69 -16.79 -8.05
N PHE A 42 -3.11 -15.60 -8.17
CA PHE A 42 -1.70 -15.35 -7.87
C PHE A 42 -1.37 -15.57 -6.39
N PHE A 43 -2.21 -15.07 -5.48
CA PHE A 43 -2.02 -15.21 -4.03
C PHE A 43 -2.57 -16.55 -3.48
N GLY A 44 -3.23 -17.37 -4.31
CA GLY A 44 -3.75 -18.66 -3.90
C GLY A 44 -4.89 -18.59 -2.87
N GLY A 45 -5.64 -17.48 -2.84
CA GLY A 45 -6.70 -17.30 -1.84
C GLY A 45 -7.11 -15.84 -1.64
N HIS A 46 -7.59 -15.54 -0.43
CA HIS A 46 -7.94 -14.17 -0.04
C HIS A 46 -6.69 -13.30 0.07
N PHE A 47 -6.81 -12.04 -0.35
CA PHE A 47 -5.77 -11.03 -0.23
C PHE A 47 -6.35 -9.71 0.29
N CYS A 48 -5.46 -8.82 0.74
CA CYS A 48 -5.82 -7.48 1.19
C CYS A 48 -5.03 -6.45 0.38
N THR A 49 -5.64 -5.30 0.07
CA THR A 49 -4.93 -4.16 -0.50
C THR A 49 -4.75 -3.06 0.54
N ALA A 50 -3.71 -2.26 0.35
CA ALA A 50 -3.44 -1.09 1.17
C ALA A 50 -3.89 0.17 0.43
N PRO A 51 -4.82 0.96 0.97
CA PRO A 51 -5.31 2.15 0.31
C PRO A 51 -4.22 3.23 0.25
N MET A 52 -4.17 3.93 -0.89
CA MET A 52 -3.20 4.98 -1.14
C MET A 52 -3.72 6.34 -0.69
N GLY A 53 -2.79 7.26 -0.37
CA GLY A 53 -3.08 8.64 -0.01
C GLY A 53 -1.99 9.58 -0.50
N VAL A 54 -2.33 10.87 -0.58
CA VAL A 54 -1.37 11.96 -0.88
C VAL A 54 -1.18 12.83 0.37
N VAL A 55 0.08 13.16 0.67
CA VAL A 55 0.48 14.05 1.76
C VAL A 55 1.24 15.25 1.18
N PHE A 56 0.87 16.47 1.61
CA PHE A 56 1.39 17.75 1.10
C PHE A 56 2.30 18.48 2.09
N ASP A 57 2.83 17.80 3.11
CA ASP A 57 3.59 18.41 4.21
C ASP A 57 5.02 18.84 3.83
N GLN A 58 5.40 18.71 2.56
CA GLN A 58 6.74 18.97 2.05
C GLN A 58 6.73 19.73 0.72
N GLN A 59 7.92 20.09 0.22
CA GLN A 59 8.08 20.78 -1.07
C GLN A 59 7.50 20.00 -2.26
N LYS A 60 7.34 18.68 -2.12
CA LYS A 60 6.73 17.81 -3.13
C LYS A 60 5.69 16.92 -2.46
N PRO A 61 4.55 16.65 -3.12
CA PRO A 61 3.57 15.70 -2.63
C PRO A 61 4.23 14.31 -2.50
N ARG A 62 3.88 13.60 -1.43
CA ARG A 62 4.32 12.21 -1.21
C ARG A 62 3.11 11.28 -1.26
N ILE A 63 3.32 10.12 -1.87
CA ILE A 63 2.36 9.04 -1.86
C ILE A 63 2.61 8.15 -0.64
N ILE A 64 1.54 7.75 0.03
CA ILE A 64 1.57 6.83 1.16
C ILE A 64 0.66 5.64 0.89
N HIS A 65 1.04 4.47 1.41
CA HIS A 65 0.19 3.29 1.47
C HIS A 65 -0.22 3.04 2.92
N ASN A 66 -1.52 2.97 3.20
CA ASN A 66 -2.00 2.69 4.55
C ASN A 66 -2.01 1.19 4.82
N LEU A 67 -0.87 0.68 5.25
CA LEU A 67 -0.72 -0.73 5.63
C LEU A 67 -1.47 -1.08 6.92
N SER A 68 -1.95 -0.07 7.67
CA SER A 68 -2.71 -0.21 8.92
C SER A 68 -4.22 -0.04 8.72
N ALA A 69 -4.72 0.08 7.48
CA ALA A 69 -6.15 0.10 7.21
C ALA A 69 -6.77 -1.24 7.65
N GLN A 70 -7.70 -1.17 8.60
CA GLN A 70 -8.33 -2.35 9.19
C GLN A 70 -9.60 -2.75 8.44
N ASP A 71 -9.80 -4.05 8.28
CA ASP A 71 -11.07 -4.65 7.90
C ASP A 71 -12.07 -4.59 9.08
N PRO A 72 -13.35 -4.94 8.87
CA PRO A 72 -14.36 -4.96 9.93
C PRO A 72 -14.00 -5.84 11.13
N GLU A 73 -13.13 -6.82 10.95
CA GLU A 73 -12.63 -7.73 11.98
C GLU A 73 -11.37 -7.18 12.70
N GLY A 74 -10.88 -6.00 12.31
CA GLY A 74 -9.73 -5.33 12.92
C GLY A 74 -8.36 -5.75 12.35
N SER A 75 -8.33 -6.57 11.30
CA SER A 75 -7.09 -7.03 10.66
C SER A 75 -6.65 -6.07 9.56
N SER A 76 -5.34 -5.88 9.42
CA SER A 76 -4.71 -5.03 8.40
C SER A 76 -3.55 -5.76 7.73
N THR A 77 -2.97 -5.18 6.68
CA THR A 77 -1.75 -5.72 6.06
C THR A 77 -0.62 -5.83 7.08
N ASN A 78 -0.45 -4.83 7.95
CA ASN A 78 0.54 -4.87 9.03
C ASN A 78 0.25 -5.95 10.09
N SER A 79 -1.01 -6.38 10.24
CA SER A 79 -1.37 -7.44 11.19
C SER A 79 -0.79 -8.82 10.81
N TRP A 80 -0.27 -8.96 9.58
CA TRP A 80 0.35 -10.19 9.10
C TRP A 80 1.85 -10.27 9.43
N LEU A 81 2.42 -9.19 9.97
CA LEU A 81 3.81 -9.12 10.39
C LEU A 81 3.88 -9.19 11.93
N ASP A 82 4.63 -10.14 12.48
CA ASP A 82 5.00 -10.11 13.89
C ASP A 82 6.34 -9.39 14.04
N ALA A 83 6.36 -8.30 14.82
CA ALA A 83 7.58 -7.58 15.13
C ALA A 83 8.64 -8.46 15.84
N LYS A 84 8.22 -9.55 16.47
CA LYS A 84 9.12 -10.53 17.09
C LYS A 84 9.92 -11.34 16.08
N ASP A 85 9.40 -11.52 14.86
CA ASP A 85 10.11 -12.25 13.80
C ASP A 85 11.29 -11.45 13.24
N TRP A 86 11.23 -10.12 13.36
CA TRP A 86 12.23 -9.19 12.83
C TRP A 86 12.61 -8.13 13.87
N PRO A 87 13.31 -8.52 14.96
CA PRO A 87 13.67 -7.58 16.00
C PRO A 87 14.60 -6.50 15.46
N THR A 88 14.14 -5.25 15.47
CA THR A 88 14.99 -4.10 15.16
C THR A 88 16.00 -3.91 16.29
N CYS A 89 17.23 -4.36 16.09
CA CYS A 89 18.33 -4.11 17.01
C CYS A 89 18.91 -2.71 16.75
N TRP A 90 18.73 -1.81 17.71
CA TRP A 90 19.44 -0.54 17.73
C TRP A 90 20.85 -0.79 18.27
N TYR A 91 21.83 -0.92 17.36
CA TYR A 91 23.23 -0.90 17.75
C TYR A 91 23.61 0.54 18.12
N THR A 92 24.11 0.73 19.34
CA THR A 92 24.79 1.98 19.70
C THR A 92 26.16 1.98 19.02
N ALA A 93 26.50 3.12 18.40
CA ALA A 93 27.79 3.34 17.76
C ALA A 93 28.91 3.48 18.79
#